data_AF-A0AB34XKM9-F1
#
_entry.id   AF-A0AB34XKM9-F1
#
_cell.length_a   1.000
_cell.length_b   1.000
_cell.length_c   1.000
_cell.angle_alpha   90.00
_cell.angle_beta   90.00
_cell.angle_gamma   90.00
#
_symmetry.space_group_name_H-M   'P 1'
#
loop_
_entity.id
_entity.type
_entity.pdbx_description
1 polymer ?
#
loop_
_entity_poly.entity_id
_entity_poly.type
_entity_poly.pdbx_seq_one_letter_code
_entity_poly.pdbx_strand_id
1 'polypeptide(L)'
;MTYRILDAPALRDWLAQRHDLSERLGGGAADWDIREVSDGNLNTVFLVNGPAGALCCKQALPHVRVAPDWPMPLERALYEARYMQAVAPAVTGLMPELFAYDPDLFLLVMECLTDHEVLRSALIADQAAPGFSVVIGSYVARTIQATGWISQPFETGAHLLEQFSGNTALTRITVDLILTDPYRVCDRNPEPEEGLRADVKALQTDQVLHQAVGRLQDRFLTARQALLHGDLHTGSIMLDGEDVRVIDGEFATMGPIGFDCGLYLGNLALHLCAAPHKVDAIRTEMLAFWQKFSEELRASLRAGCGDMWALSGPDTRPALIETFLSEILRDTAGFCGLEMIRRTVGFAQVADYGLCTTEQERLLARQKALQIGRTLIVEGASLRSFDSVLSLMGL
;
A
#
# COMPACT_ATOMS: atom_id res chain seq x y z
N MET A 1 -12.75 -26.99 -10.88
CA MET A 1 -13.77 -26.46 -11.82
C MET A 1 -13.10 -25.47 -12.77
N THR A 2 -13.68 -25.20 -13.93
CA THR A 2 -13.19 -24.10 -14.80
C THR A 2 -13.59 -22.75 -14.18
N TYR A 3 -12.71 -21.75 -14.27
CA TYR A 3 -12.98 -20.39 -13.83
C TYR A 3 -14.31 -19.86 -14.38
N ARG A 4 -15.06 -19.15 -13.53
CA ARG A 4 -16.26 -18.38 -13.89
C ARG A 4 -16.39 -17.16 -12.98
N ILE A 5 -16.93 -16.07 -13.51
CA ILE A 5 -17.26 -14.88 -12.72
C ILE A 5 -18.51 -15.22 -11.89
N LEU A 6 -18.45 -14.95 -10.59
CA LEU A 6 -19.57 -15.19 -9.68
C LEU A 6 -20.49 -13.96 -9.63
N ASP A 7 -21.79 -14.21 -9.71
CA ASP A 7 -22.81 -13.28 -9.24
C ASP A 7 -23.27 -13.68 -7.83
N ALA A 8 -24.15 -12.89 -7.22
CA ALA A 8 -24.64 -13.16 -5.87
C ALA A 8 -25.29 -14.56 -5.70
N PRO A 9 -26.17 -15.03 -6.61
CA PRO A 9 -26.69 -16.39 -6.57
C PRO A 9 -25.60 -17.48 -6.66
N ALA A 10 -24.66 -17.37 -7.60
CA ALA A 10 -23.60 -18.35 -7.76
C ALA A 10 -22.63 -18.38 -6.56
N LEU A 11 -22.36 -17.22 -5.96
CA LEU A 11 -21.57 -17.12 -4.73
C LEU A 11 -22.30 -17.79 -3.55
N ARG A 12 -23.61 -17.55 -3.40
CA ARG A 12 -24.45 -18.20 -2.39
C ARG A 12 -24.36 -19.73 -2.48
N ASP A 13 -24.57 -20.27 -3.68
CA ASP A 13 -24.54 -21.71 -3.92
C ASP A 13 -23.15 -22.31 -3.65
N TRP A 14 -22.09 -21.56 -3.96
CA TRP A 14 -20.73 -21.97 -3.68
C TRP A 14 -20.40 -21.95 -2.18
N LEU A 15 -20.83 -20.92 -1.44
CA LEU A 15 -20.66 -20.84 0.02
C LEU A 15 -21.43 -21.93 0.75
N ALA A 16 -22.63 -22.27 0.28
CA ALA A 16 -23.48 -23.33 0.86
C ALA A 16 -22.84 -24.72 0.80
N GLN A 17 -21.86 -24.93 -0.09
CA GLN A 17 -21.14 -26.20 -0.22
C GLN A 17 -19.91 -26.28 0.71
N ARG A 18 -19.58 -25.22 1.45
CA ARG A 18 -18.40 -25.13 2.32
C ARG A 18 -18.83 -24.98 3.78
N HIS A 19 -18.82 -26.10 4.50
CA HIS A 19 -19.33 -26.18 5.87
C HIS A 19 -18.71 -25.12 6.80
N ASP A 20 -17.39 -24.98 6.75
CA ASP A 20 -16.61 -24.02 7.55
C ASP A 20 -17.00 -22.56 7.32
N LEU A 21 -17.30 -22.17 6.08
CA LEU A 21 -17.76 -20.82 5.75
C LEU A 21 -19.24 -20.63 6.07
N SER A 22 -20.07 -21.64 5.81
CA SER A 22 -21.50 -21.59 6.11
C SER A 22 -21.78 -21.50 7.61
N GLU A 23 -20.96 -22.14 8.44
CA GLU A 23 -21.06 -22.08 9.90
C GLU A 23 -20.77 -20.67 10.43
N ARG A 24 -19.80 -19.96 9.82
CA ARG A 24 -19.48 -18.56 10.16
C ARG A 24 -20.63 -17.60 9.83
N LEU A 25 -21.36 -17.86 8.75
CA LEU A 25 -22.54 -17.08 8.39
C LEU A 25 -23.77 -17.45 9.23
N GLY A 26 -23.89 -18.72 9.64
CA GLY A 26 -25.05 -19.26 10.33
C GLY A 26 -26.30 -19.38 9.44
N GLY A 27 -27.35 -20.03 9.94
CA GLY A 27 -28.60 -20.22 9.18
C GLY A 27 -28.41 -21.07 7.91
N GLY A 28 -29.38 -20.98 7.00
CA GLY A 28 -29.32 -21.57 5.67
C GLY A 28 -28.99 -20.55 4.58
N ALA A 29 -28.64 -21.00 3.38
CA ALA A 29 -28.28 -20.15 2.26
C ALA A 29 -29.35 -19.09 1.89
N ALA A 30 -30.63 -19.38 2.15
CA ALA A 30 -31.74 -18.46 1.93
C ALA A 30 -31.79 -17.30 2.94
N ASP A 31 -31.10 -17.43 4.08
CA ASP A 31 -31.01 -16.42 5.13
C ASP A 31 -29.86 -15.41 4.88
N TRP A 32 -29.04 -15.64 3.85
CA TRP A 32 -27.87 -14.80 3.57
C TRP A 32 -28.20 -13.67 2.60
N ASP A 33 -27.89 -12.44 3.03
CA ASP A 33 -27.91 -11.24 2.19
C ASP A 33 -26.53 -11.05 1.55
N ILE A 34 -26.50 -10.87 0.23
CA ILE A 34 -25.26 -10.74 -0.55
C ILE A 34 -25.33 -9.45 -1.35
N ARG A 35 -24.40 -8.54 -1.07
CA ARG A 35 -24.29 -7.24 -1.74
C ARG A 35 -22.92 -7.07 -2.38
N GLU A 36 -22.90 -6.70 -3.65
CA GLU A 36 -21.66 -6.27 -4.30
C GLU A 36 -21.28 -4.84 -3.85
N VAL A 37 -20.02 -4.65 -3.47
CA VAL A 37 -19.43 -3.39 -2.98
C VAL A 37 -18.16 -3.01 -3.73
N SER A 38 -18.13 -3.28 -5.03
CA SER A 38 -16.98 -3.07 -5.89
C SER A 38 -16.68 -1.57 -6.08
N ASP A 39 -16.00 -0.96 -5.12
CA ASP A 39 -15.56 0.45 -5.18
C ASP A 39 -14.12 0.57 -5.73
N GLY A 40 -13.36 -0.52 -5.71
CA GLY A 40 -11.99 -0.61 -6.24
C GLY A 40 -11.88 -0.82 -7.75
N ASN A 41 -10.68 -0.70 -8.31
CA ASN A 41 -10.46 -0.70 -9.76
C ASN A 41 -10.33 -2.09 -10.40
N LEU A 42 -10.01 -3.14 -9.64
CA LEU A 42 -9.50 -4.41 -10.17
C LEU A 42 -10.40 -5.62 -9.96
N ASN A 43 -11.12 -5.70 -8.84
CA ASN A 43 -11.73 -6.94 -8.37
C ASN A 43 -13.21 -6.72 -8.05
N THR A 44 -13.99 -7.80 -8.08
CA THR A 44 -15.37 -7.79 -7.56
C THR A 44 -15.34 -8.16 -6.09
N VAL A 45 -16.04 -7.39 -5.26
CA VAL A 45 -16.13 -7.62 -3.81
C VAL A 45 -17.58 -7.79 -3.41
N PHE A 46 -17.89 -8.88 -2.71
CA PHE A 46 -19.21 -9.14 -2.13
C PHE A 46 -19.12 -9.15 -0.61
N LEU A 47 -20.03 -8.45 0.06
CA LEU A 47 -20.29 -8.63 1.48
C LEU A 47 -21.44 -9.62 1.62
N VAL A 48 -21.24 -10.66 2.41
CA VAL A 48 -22.22 -11.70 2.68
C VAL A 48 -22.58 -11.65 4.15
N ASN A 49 -23.80 -11.23 4.48
CA ASN A 49 -24.30 -11.17 5.84
C ASN A 49 -25.20 -12.37 6.11
N GLY A 50 -24.92 -13.11 7.18
CA GLY A 50 -25.76 -14.17 7.70
C GLY A 50 -26.17 -13.91 9.16
N PRO A 51 -27.06 -14.74 9.73
CA PRO A 51 -27.54 -14.58 11.10
C PRO A 51 -26.47 -14.62 12.20
N ALA A 52 -25.34 -15.30 11.97
CA ALA A 52 -24.27 -15.47 12.95
C ALA A 52 -23.04 -14.58 12.70
N GLY A 53 -22.89 -14.02 11.49
CA GLY A 53 -21.71 -13.25 11.11
C GLY A 53 -21.71 -12.87 9.64
N ALA A 54 -20.60 -12.26 9.21
CA ALA A 54 -20.43 -11.78 7.84
C ALA A 54 -19.09 -12.23 7.24
N LEU A 55 -19.06 -12.35 5.91
CA LEU A 55 -17.87 -12.67 5.12
C LEU A 55 -17.66 -11.64 4.02
N CYS A 56 -16.40 -11.27 3.78
CA CYS A 56 -16.01 -10.53 2.59
C CYS A 56 -15.45 -11.52 1.55
N CYS A 57 -16.03 -11.50 0.35
CA CYS A 57 -15.67 -12.39 -0.76
C CYS A 57 -15.11 -11.55 -1.92
N LYS A 58 -13.81 -11.65 -2.21
CA LYS A 58 -13.11 -10.87 -3.23
C LYS A 58 -12.68 -11.79 -4.38
N GLN A 59 -13.18 -11.54 -5.60
CA GLN A 59 -12.85 -12.31 -6.79
C GLN A 59 -12.05 -11.47 -7.80
N ALA A 60 -10.93 -12.01 -8.29
CA ALA A 60 -10.22 -11.42 -9.42
C ALA A 60 -10.99 -11.62 -10.73
N LEU A 61 -11.00 -10.56 -11.55
CA LEU A 61 -11.56 -10.54 -12.91
C LEU A 61 -10.45 -10.65 -13.98
N PRO A 62 -10.71 -11.18 -15.18
CA PRO A 62 -9.68 -11.31 -16.23
C PRO A 62 -9.30 -9.96 -16.89
N HIS A 63 -9.80 -8.84 -16.35
CA HIS A 63 -9.60 -7.48 -16.82
C HIS A 63 -9.61 -6.49 -15.64
N VAL A 64 -9.18 -5.25 -15.89
CA VAL A 64 -9.38 -4.12 -14.96
C VAL A 64 -10.87 -3.77 -14.95
N ARG A 65 -11.52 -3.83 -13.79
CA ARG A 65 -12.99 -3.63 -13.66
C ARG A 65 -13.47 -2.30 -14.25
N VAL A 66 -12.72 -1.22 -14.02
CA VAL A 66 -13.05 0.13 -14.54
C VAL A 66 -12.62 0.36 -15.99
N ALA A 67 -11.86 -0.56 -16.58
CA ALA A 67 -11.41 -0.52 -17.96
C ALA A 67 -11.38 -1.95 -18.55
N PRO A 68 -12.55 -2.51 -18.92
CA PRO A 68 -12.65 -3.92 -19.31
C PRO A 68 -11.79 -4.33 -20.52
N ASP A 69 -11.41 -3.36 -21.36
CA ASP A 69 -10.51 -3.54 -22.49
C ASP A 69 -9.03 -3.75 -22.08
N TRP A 70 -8.70 -3.60 -20.80
CA TRP A 70 -7.37 -3.87 -20.25
C TRP A 70 -7.34 -5.24 -19.56
N PRO A 71 -6.77 -6.29 -20.21
CA PRO A 71 -6.65 -7.61 -19.60
C PRO A 71 -5.78 -7.58 -18.34
N MET A 72 -6.17 -8.34 -17.33
CA MET A 72 -5.45 -8.45 -16.07
C MET A 72 -5.39 -9.91 -15.59
N PRO A 73 -4.19 -10.45 -15.27
CA PRO A 73 -4.07 -11.84 -14.82
C PRO A 73 -4.82 -12.10 -13.52
N LEU A 74 -5.52 -13.22 -13.45
CA LEU A 74 -6.33 -13.61 -12.28
C LEU A 74 -5.45 -13.96 -11.07
N GLU A 75 -4.21 -14.36 -11.33
CA GLU A 75 -3.21 -14.79 -10.36
C GLU A 75 -2.85 -13.70 -9.33
N ARG A 76 -3.25 -12.44 -9.54
CA ARG A 76 -3.17 -11.41 -8.48
C ARG A 76 -3.86 -11.82 -7.19
N ALA A 77 -4.98 -12.54 -7.26
CA ALA A 77 -5.66 -13.09 -6.08
C ALA A 77 -4.81 -14.14 -5.35
N LEU A 78 -3.99 -14.90 -6.08
CA LEU A 78 -3.04 -15.85 -5.48
C LEU A 78 -1.97 -15.09 -4.68
N TYR A 79 -1.42 -14.00 -5.22
CA TYR A 79 -0.40 -13.21 -4.53
C TYR A 79 -0.97 -12.50 -3.30
N GLU A 80 -2.20 -12.00 -3.36
CA GLU A 80 -2.89 -11.46 -2.19
C GLU A 80 -3.09 -12.52 -1.11
N ALA A 81 -3.60 -13.71 -1.46
CA ALA A 81 -3.78 -14.81 -0.51
C ALA A 81 -2.45 -15.24 0.12
N ARG A 82 -1.39 -15.37 -0.70
CA ARG A 82 -0.03 -15.68 -0.22
C ARG A 82 0.51 -14.59 0.71
N TYR A 83 0.30 -13.32 0.38
CA TYR A 83 0.72 -12.21 1.22
C TYR A 83 0.05 -12.30 2.59
N MET A 84 -1.29 -12.42 2.61
CA MET A 84 -2.05 -12.54 3.85
C MET A 84 -1.55 -13.71 4.70
N GLN A 85 -1.31 -14.88 4.10
CA GLN A 85 -0.78 -16.06 4.79
C GLN A 85 0.63 -15.84 5.34
N ALA A 86 1.51 -15.20 4.57
CA ALA A 86 2.90 -14.98 4.95
C ALA A 86 3.03 -14.03 6.15
N VAL A 87 2.19 -13.00 6.22
CA VAL A 87 2.28 -11.98 7.28
C VAL A 87 1.36 -12.24 8.47
N ALA A 88 0.29 -13.04 8.31
CA ALA A 88 -0.75 -13.27 9.32
C ALA A 88 -0.22 -13.49 10.75
N PRO A 89 0.79 -14.35 11.01
CA PRO A 89 1.27 -14.58 12.37
C PRO A 89 1.82 -13.34 13.08
N ALA A 90 2.26 -12.33 12.33
CA ALA A 90 2.83 -11.11 12.87
C ALA A 90 1.85 -9.94 12.91
N VAL A 91 0.77 -9.97 12.12
CA VAL A 91 -0.16 -8.84 11.96
C VAL A 91 -1.58 -9.17 12.40
N THR A 92 -1.79 -10.18 13.25
CA THR A 92 -3.10 -10.49 13.83
C THR A 92 -3.75 -9.23 14.41
N GLY A 93 -4.98 -8.94 13.96
CA GLY A 93 -5.74 -7.76 14.35
C GLY A 93 -5.34 -6.46 13.64
N LEU A 94 -4.38 -6.49 12.70
CA LEU A 94 -3.96 -5.34 11.89
C LEU A 94 -4.29 -5.51 10.40
N MET A 95 -4.88 -6.64 10.01
CA MET A 95 -5.32 -7.03 8.67
C MET A 95 -6.52 -7.98 8.84
N PRO A 96 -7.47 -8.08 7.88
CA PRO A 96 -8.52 -9.07 7.95
C PRO A 96 -7.97 -10.50 7.95
N GLU A 97 -8.59 -11.39 8.73
CA GLU A 97 -8.27 -12.83 8.69
C GLU A 97 -8.68 -13.44 7.34
N LEU A 98 -7.78 -14.19 6.69
CA LEU A 98 -8.10 -14.98 5.50
C LEU A 98 -8.70 -16.33 5.92
N PHE A 99 -9.97 -16.57 5.61
CA PHE A 99 -10.63 -17.83 5.92
C PHE A 99 -10.43 -18.88 4.82
N ALA A 100 -10.50 -18.48 3.55
CA ALA A 100 -10.30 -19.39 2.44
C ALA A 100 -9.76 -18.69 1.19
N TYR A 101 -9.04 -19.46 0.37
CA TYR A 101 -8.69 -19.10 -1.00
C TYR A 101 -9.05 -20.26 -1.93
N ASP A 102 -9.77 -19.96 -3.01
CA ASP A 102 -10.10 -20.93 -4.06
C ASP A 102 -9.27 -20.62 -5.33
N PRO A 103 -8.33 -21.51 -5.72
CA PRO A 103 -7.46 -21.29 -6.86
C PRO A 103 -8.16 -21.45 -8.22
N ASP A 104 -9.27 -22.18 -8.29
CA ASP A 104 -10.02 -22.36 -9.55
C ASP A 104 -10.86 -21.11 -9.87
N LEU A 105 -11.38 -20.45 -8.84
CA LEU A 105 -12.21 -19.26 -8.96
C LEU A 105 -11.46 -17.95 -8.73
N PHE A 106 -10.21 -18.01 -8.24
CA PHE A 106 -9.43 -16.86 -7.78
C PHE A 106 -10.23 -16.00 -6.78
N LEU A 107 -10.85 -16.69 -5.83
CA LEU A 107 -11.75 -16.12 -4.83
C LEU A 107 -11.08 -16.16 -3.46
N LEU A 108 -10.94 -15.01 -2.83
CA LEU A 108 -10.59 -14.89 -1.41
C LEU A 108 -11.87 -14.76 -0.59
N VAL A 109 -11.93 -15.45 0.55
CA VAL A 109 -12.96 -15.30 1.58
C VAL A 109 -12.27 -14.90 2.88
N MET A 110 -12.62 -13.75 3.41
CA MET A 110 -11.93 -13.12 4.53
C MET A 110 -12.90 -12.47 5.53
N GLU A 111 -12.36 -12.06 6.68
CA GLU A 111 -13.05 -11.25 7.69
C GLU A 111 -13.74 -10.04 7.03
N CYS A 112 -14.99 -9.81 7.41
CA CYS A 112 -15.79 -8.73 6.85
C CYS A 112 -15.67 -7.49 7.75
N LEU A 113 -15.11 -6.42 7.20
CA LEU A 113 -14.89 -5.14 7.89
C LEU A 113 -16.05 -4.17 7.63
N THR A 114 -17.30 -4.61 7.82
CA THR A 114 -18.50 -3.87 7.39
C THR A 114 -18.67 -2.51 8.06
N ASP A 115 -18.22 -2.37 9.32
CA ASP A 115 -18.32 -1.13 10.08
C ASP A 115 -17.15 -0.16 9.81
N HIS A 116 -16.10 -0.63 9.12
CA HIS A 116 -14.91 0.17 8.85
C HIS A 116 -15.09 1.06 7.61
N GLU A 117 -14.53 2.27 7.68
CA GLU A 117 -14.42 3.19 6.55
C GLU A 117 -12.98 3.20 6.00
N VAL A 118 -12.83 3.33 4.68
CA VAL A 118 -11.52 3.55 4.04
C VAL A 118 -10.90 4.86 4.57
N LEU A 119 -9.66 4.80 5.07
CA LEU A 119 -8.97 5.93 5.69
C LEU A 119 -8.93 7.17 4.79
N ARG A 120 -8.76 7.02 3.47
CA ARG A 120 -8.83 8.16 2.54
C ARG A 120 -10.19 8.86 2.60
N SER A 121 -11.29 8.12 2.59
CA SER A 121 -12.64 8.68 2.68
C SER A 121 -12.84 9.35 4.03
N ALA A 122 -12.42 8.71 5.12
CA ALA A 122 -12.49 9.26 6.47
C ALA A 122 -11.67 10.56 6.61
N LEU A 123 -10.48 10.64 6.01
CA LEU A 123 -9.66 11.87 5.98
C LEU A 123 -10.36 12.99 5.21
N ILE A 124 -10.91 12.69 4.02
CA ILE A 124 -11.66 13.66 3.20
C ILE A 124 -12.92 14.14 3.93
N ALA A 125 -13.60 13.26 4.64
CA ALA A 125 -14.80 13.57 5.40
C ALA A 125 -14.52 14.21 6.78
N ASP A 126 -13.25 14.36 7.15
CA ASP A 126 -12.79 14.84 8.47
C ASP A 126 -13.28 13.98 9.65
N GLN A 127 -13.29 12.66 9.45
CA GLN A 127 -13.80 11.64 10.38
C GLN A 127 -12.71 10.66 10.86
N ALA A 128 -11.50 10.73 10.32
CA ALA A 128 -10.40 9.87 10.76
C ALA A 128 -9.96 10.22 12.20
N ALA A 129 -10.17 9.28 13.13
CA ALA A 129 -9.70 9.43 14.51
C ALA A 129 -8.17 9.43 14.58
N PRO A 130 -7.54 10.32 15.38
CA PRO A 130 -6.08 10.37 15.48
C PRO A 130 -5.50 9.07 16.08
N GLY A 131 -4.27 8.73 15.72
CA GLY A 131 -3.54 7.57 16.21
C GLY A 131 -3.44 6.42 15.21
N PHE A 132 -4.13 6.48 14.07
CA PHE A 132 -4.10 5.41 13.05
C PHE A 132 -2.67 5.11 12.58
N SER A 133 -1.81 6.12 12.49
CA SER A 133 -0.42 5.95 12.05
C SER A 133 0.44 5.12 12.99
N VAL A 134 0.10 5.06 14.28
CA VAL A 134 0.76 4.16 15.24
C VAL A 134 0.51 2.70 14.84
N VAL A 135 -0.74 2.39 14.46
CA VAL A 135 -1.11 1.04 14.02
C VAL A 135 -0.39 0.68 12.72
N ILE A 136 -0.37 1.60 11.74
CA ILE A 136 0.32 1.38 10.46
C ILE A 136 1.83 1.23 10.66
N GLY A 137 2.45 2.03 11.54
CA GLY A 137 3.87 1.88 11.86
C GLY A 137 4.20 0.51 12.48
N SER A 138 3.31 0.01 13.35
CA SER A 138 3.42 -1.34 13.93
C SER A 138 3.27 -2.42 12.85
N TYR A 139 2.27 -2.29 11.99
CA TYR A 139 2.03 -3.21 10.88
C TYR A 139 3.27 -3.36 10.00
N VAL A 140 3.84 -2.25 9.53
CA VAL A 140 5.04 -2.29 8.66
C VAL A 140 6.24 -2.90 9.39
N ALA A 141 6.49 -2.55 10.66
CA ALA A 141 7.59 -3.14 11.42
C ALA A 141 7.43 -4.67 11.60
N ARG A 142 6.21 -5.14 11.87
CA ARG A 142 5.92 -6.57 12.08
C ARG A 142 5.97 -7.40 10.80
N THR A 143 5.49 -6.87 9.68
CA THR A 143 5.63 -7.53 8.37
C THR A 143 7.10 -7.74 8.01
N ILE A 144 7.97 -6.75 8.29
CA ILE A 144 9.42 -6.87 8.09
C ILE A 144 10.01 -7.91 9.02
N GLN A 145 9.63 -7.92 10.30
CA GLN A 145 10.09 -8.95 11.22
C GLN A 145 9.74 -10.36 10.72
N ALA A 146 8.55 -10.54 10.16
CA ALA A 146 8.07 -11.83 9.67
C ALA A 146 8.77 -12.29 8.38
N THR A 147 9.27 -11.37 7.56
CA THR A 147 9.63 -11.66 6.15
C THR A 147 11.03 -11.22 5.74
N GLY A 148 11.72 -10.43 6.57
CA GLY A 148 13.04 -9.89 6.27
C GLY A 148 14.19 -10.84 6.61
N TRP A 149 15.24 -10.82 5.80
CA TRP A 149 16.46 -11.63 5.97
C TRP A 149 17.25 -11.35 7.26
N ILE A 150 16.95 -10.24 7.93
CA ILE A 150 17.58 -9.83 9.19
C ILE A 150 16.94 -10.56 10.38
N SER A 151 15.64 -10.87 10.26
CA SER A 151 14.86 -11.51 11.31
C SER A 151 14.53 -12.97 11.01
N GLN A 152 14.71 -13.42 9.77
CA GLN A 152 14.41 -14.78 9.31
C GLN A 152 15.64 -15.47 8.72
N PRO A 153 15.71 -16.82 8.77
CA PRO A 153 16.70 -17.59 8.03
C PRO A 153 16.64 -17.32 6.52
N PHE A 154 17.79 -17.51 5.86
CA PHE A 154 17.94 -17.36 4.41
C PHE A 154 16.88 -18.16 3.64
N GLU A 155 16.59 -19.38 4.04
CA GLU A 155 15.63 -20.23 3.34
C GLU A 155 14.21 -19.64 3.32
N THR A 156 13.79 -19.00 4.42
CA THR A 156 12.48 -18.33 4.50
C THR A 156 12.39 -17.19 3.49
N GLY A 157 13.39 -16.29 3.47
CA GLY A 157 13.41 -15.19 2.51
C GLY A 157 13.53 -15.67 1.06
N ALA A 158 14.28 -16.76 0.82
CA ALA A 158 14.47 -17.33 -0.52
C ALA A 158 13.16 -17.93 -1.06
N HIS A 159 12.40 -18.59 -0.20
CA HIS A 159 11.09 -19.12 -0.55
C HIS A 159 10.07 -18.01 -0.85
N LEU A 160 10.05 -16.94 -0.04
CA LEU A 160 9.21 -15.77 -0.34
C LEU A 160 9.60 -15.15 -1.69
N LEU A 161 10.90 -14.98 -1.96
CA LEU A 161 11.36 -14.48 -3.26
C LEU A 161 10.89 -15.34 -4.43
N GLU A 162 11.00 -16.67 -4.31
CA GLU A 162 10.49 -17.62 -5.31
C GLU A 162 8.98 -17.41 -5.52
N GLN A 163 8.20 -17.45 -4.43
CA GLN A 163 6.74 -17.36 -4.48
C GLN A 163 6.23 -16.06 -5.11
N PHE A 164 6.89 -14.93 -4.87
CA PHE A 164 6.44 -13.60 -5.31
C PHE A 164 7.10 -13.14 -6.61
N SER A 165 8.16 -13.79 -7.09
CA SER A 165 8.83 -13.45 -8.36
C SER A 165 7.90 -13.49 -9.58
N GLY A 166 6.80 -14.25 -9.51
CA GLY A 166 5.81 -14.37 -10.57
C GLY A 166 4.77 -13.25 -10.63
N ASN A 167 4.70 -12.33 -9.65
CA ASN A 167 3.71 -11.23 -9.61
C ASN A 167 4.01 -10.10 -10.62
N THR A 168 4.51 -10.48 -11.79
CA THR A 168 5.11 -9.63 -12.81
C THR A 168 4.14 -8.62 -13.40
N ALA A 169 2.85 -8.96 -13.53
CA ALA A 169 1.86 -8.06 -14.09
C ALA A 169 1.58 -6.87 -13.16
N LEU A 170 1.37 -7.11 -11.86
CA LEU A 170 1.17 -6.03 -10.90
C LEU A 170 2.48 -5.25 -10.65
N THR A 171 3.63 -5.94 -10.58
CA THR A 171 4.93 -5.26 -10.53
C THR A 171 5.15 -4.38 -11.76
N ARG A 172 4.73 -4.80 -12.96
CA ARG A 172 4.80 -4.00 -14.19
C ARG A 172 3.97 -2.73 -14.10
N ILE A 173 2.77 -2.80 -13.50
CA ILE A 173 1.94 -1.61 -13.23
C ILE A 173 2.69 -0.64 -12.32
N THR A 174 3.34 -1.11 -11.24
CA THR A 174 4.15 -0.26 -10.37
C THR A 174 5.31 0.39 -11.14
N VAL A 175 6.08 -0.39 -11.90
CA VAL A 175 7.24 0.12 -12.64
C VAL A 175 6.81 1.12 -13.71
N ASP A 176 5.67 0.91 -14.34
CA ASP A 176 5.10 1.83 -15.30
C ASP A 176 4.57 3.10 -14.63
N LEU A 177 3.58 2.97 -13.77
CA LEU A 177 2.75 4.07 -13.32
C LEU A 177 3.41 4.90 -12.21
N ILE A 178 4.30 4.30 -11.41
CA ILE A 178 5.03 5.02 -10.35
C ILE A 178 6.41 5.43 -10.83
N LEU A 179 7.15 4.50 -11.44
CA LEU A 179 8.59 4.69 -11.66
C LEU A 179 8.96 5.27 -13.02
N THR A 180 8.04 5.34 -14.00
CA THR A 180 8.41 5.66 -15.39
C THR A 180 7.50 6.71 -16.03
N ASP A 181 6.20 6.44 -16.10
CA ASP A 181 5.28 7.20 -16.94
C ASP A 181 5.15 8.68 -16.57
N PRO A 182 5.09 9.09 -15.29
CA PRO A 182 4.99 10.51 -14.94
C PRO A 182 6.15 11.38 -15.43
N TYR A 183 7.29 10.76 -15.78
CA TYR A 183 8.54 11.43 -16.13
C TYR A 183 8.84 11.42 -17.64
N ARG A 184 7.88 10.99 -18.47
CA ARG A 184 8.01 10.97 -19.94
C ARG A 184 6.70 11.31 -20.62
N VAL A 185 6.77 11.55 -21.93
CA VAL A 185 5.56 11.58 -22.76
C VAL A 185 4.99 10.16 -22.80
N CYS A 186 3.74 10.00 -22.36
CA CYS A 186 3.07 8.71 -22.26
C CYS A 186 1.55 8.88 -22.46
N ASP A 187 0.97 8.11 -23.36
CA ASP A 187 -0.46 8.18 -23.70
C ASP A 187 -1.37 7.67 -22.57
N ARG A 188 -0.82 6.93 -21.58
CA ARG A 188 -1.57 6.54 -20.38
C ARG A 188 -1.80 7.71 -19.43
N ASN A 189 -0.92 8.69 -19.39
CA ASN A 189 -1.15 9.83 -18.50
C ASN A 189 -2.26 10.71 -19.09
N PRO A 190 -3.15 11.27 -18.24
CA PRO A 190 -4.14 12.21 -18.70
C PRO A 190 -3.47 13.47 -19.27
N GLU A 191 -4.12 14.12 -20.23
CA GLU A 191 -3.69 15.44 -20.71
C GLU A 191 -3.63 16.41 -19.53
N PRO A 192 -2.48 17.08 -19.30
CA PRO A 192 -2.37 18.02 -18.19
C PRO A 192 -3.33 19.19 -18.35
N GLU A 193 -3.98 19.59 -17.25
CA GLU A 193 -4.74 20.84 -17.21
C GLU A 193 -3.81 22.03 -17.53
N GLU A 194 -4.35 23.11 -18.11
CA GLU A 194 -3.57 24.20 -18.68
C GLU A 194 -2.52 24.75 -17.70
N GLY A 195 -2.90 24.95 -16.43
CA GLY A 195 -2.03 25.45 -15.38
C GLY A 195 -0.87 24.52 -14.97
N LEU A 196 -0.95 23.21 -15.28
CA LEU A 196 0.10 22.22 -14.96
C LEU A 196 0.97 21.84 -16.15
N ARG A 197 0.67 22.30 -17.37
CA ARG A 197 1.44 21.92 -18.57
C ARG A 197 2.92 22.24 -18.45
N ALA A 198 3.26 23.40 -17.88
CA ALA A 198 4.64 23.79 -17.65
C ALA A 198 5.33 22.90 -16.61
N ASP A 199 4.63 22.59 -15.51
CA ASP A 199 5.13 21.71 -14.46
C ASP A 199 5.38 20.28 -14.99
N VAL A 200 4.42 19.71 -15.71
CA VAL A 200 4.58 18.38 -16.34
C VAL A 200 5.73 18.38 -17.34
N LYS A 201 5.85 19.42 -18.15
CA LYS A 201 6.97 19.53 -19.10
C LYS A 201 8.32 19.61 -18.38
N ALA A 202 8.38 20.33 -17.26
CA ALA A 202 9.58 20.41 -16.44
C ALA A 202 9.95 19.03 -15.89
N LEU A 203 8.99 18.26 -15.34
CA LEU A 203 9.22 16.90 -14.87
C LEU A 203 9.81 15.99 -15.97
N GLN A 204 9.28 16.08 -17.19
CA GLN A 204 9.69 15.27 -18.34
C GLN A 204 11.05 15.65 -18.95
N THR A 205 11.63 16.80 -18.57
CA THR A 205 12.88 17.31 -19.14
C THR A 205 13.97 17.54 -18.10
N ASP A 206 13.66 17.30 -16.82
CA ASP A 206 14.59 17.48 -15.72
C ASP A 206 15.56 16.31 -15.58
N GLN A 207 16.78 16.52 -16.06
CA GLN A 207 17.84 15.51 -16.02
C GLN A 207 18.26 15.12 -14.60
N VAL A 208 18.21 16.05 -13.64
CA VAL A 208 18.58 15.78 -12.24
C VAL A 208 17.51 14.89 -11.60
N LEU A 209 16.24 15.20 -11.83
CA LEU A 209 15.12 14.37 -11.42
C LEU A 209 15.22 12.98 -12.03
N HIS A 210 15.44 12.86 -13.35
CA HIS A 210 15.53 11.56 -14.01
C HIS A 210 16.66 10.68 -13.47
N GLN A 211 17.83 11.25 -13.16
CA GLN A 211 18.92 10.50 -12.52
C GLN A 211 18.52 10.01 -11.12
N ALA A 212 17.77 10.81 -10.36
CA ALA A 212 17.29 10.43 -9.04
C ALA A 212 16.20 9.34 -9.13
N VAL A 213 15.26 9.46 -10.07
CA VAL A 213 14.28 8.40 -10.38
C VAL A 213 14.99 7.11 -10.80
N GLY A 214 16.04 7.19 -11.61
CA GLY A 214 16.84 6.02 -12.01
C GLY A 214 17.47 5.28 -10.82
N ARG A 215 17.90 6.00 -9.77
CA ARG A 215 18.36 5.35 -8.53
C ARG A 215 17.23 4.67 -7.78
N LEU A 216 16.04 5.27 -7.73
CA LEU A 216 14.87 4.65 -7.08
C LEU A 216 14.34 3.44 -7.86
N GLN A 217 14.44 3.46 -9.20
CA GLN A 217 14.20 2.30 -10.05
C GLN A 217 15.16 1.15 -9.71
N ASP A 218 16.46 1.44 -9.61
CA ASP A 218 17.47 0.46 -9.20
C ASP A 218 17.15 -0.11 -7.81
N ARG A 219 16.83 0.75 -6.83
CA ARG A 219 16.41 0.33 -5.49
C ARG A 219 15.19 -0.60 -5.56
N PHE A 220 14.12 -0.22 -6.26
CA PHE A 220 12.90 -1.04 -6.34
C PHE A 220 13.15 -2.41 -6.99
N LEU A 221 13.97 -2.45 -8.05
CA LEU A 221 14.22 -3.68 -8.82
C LEU A 221 15.23 -4.63 -8.17
N THR A 222 16.11 -4.12 -7.29
CA THR A 222 17.26 -4.91 -6.79
C THR A 222 17.26 -5.11 -5.27
N ALA A 223 16.67 -4.21 -4.49
CA ALA A 223 16.73 -4.26 -3.03
C ALA A 223 15.65 -5.18 -2.45
N ARG A 224 16.02 -6.42 -2.12
CA ARG A 224 15.11 -7.43 -1.58
C ARG A 224 15.15 -7.44 -0.06
N GLN A 225 14.63 -6.39 0.59
CA GLN A 225 14.77 -6.24 2.05
C GLN A 225 13.74 -7.05 2.83
N ALA A 226 12.47 -7.02 2.41
CA ALA A 226 11.35 -7.74 3.04
C ALA A 226 10.22 -7.93 2.02
N LEU A 227 9.19 -8.69 2.40
CA LEU A 227 7.96 -8.79 1.62
C LEU A 227 7.11 -7.54 1.87
N LEU A 228 6.92 -6.74 0.82
CA LEU A 228 6.15 -5.51 0.84
C LEU A 228 4.66 -5.79 0.64
N HIS A 229 3.81 -4.90 1.15
CA HIS A 229 2.43 -4.76 0.72
C HIS A 229 2.34 -4.38 -0.77
N GLY A 230 3.20 -3.44 -1.20
CA GLY A 230 3.37 -3.08 -2.61
C GLY A 230 2.39 -2.04 -3.16
N ASP A 231 1.33 -1.69 -2.42
CA ASP A 231 0.46 -0.53 -2.70
C ASP A 231 -0.13 0.06 -1.41
N LEU A 232 0.71 0.30 -0.40
CA LEU A 232 0.28 0.79 0.93
C LEU A 232 -0.04 2.29 0.91
N HIS A 233 -1.24 2.64 0.43
CA HIS A 233 -1.77 4.00 0.45
C HIS A 233 -2.99 4.13 1.38
N THR A 234 -3.45 5.35 1.66
CA THR A 234 -4.64 5.59 2.52
C THR A 234 -5.95 4.98 2.00
N GLY A 235 -5.98 4.54 0.74
CA GLY A 235 -7.09 3.75 0.19
C GLY A 235 -7.03 2.25 0.50
N SER A 236 -5.91 1.75 1.05
CA SER A 236 -5.65 0.33 1.38
C SER A 236 -5.66 0.11 2.89
N ILE A 237 -6.32 1.03 3.61
CA ILE A 237 -6.41 1.06 5.06
C ILE A 237 -7.87 1.35 5.37
N MET A 238 -8.47 0.57 6.27
CA MET A 238 -9.80 0.77 6.79
C MET A 238 -9.75 0.99 8.30
N LEU A 239 -10.66 1.80 8.84
CA LEU A 239 -10.74 2.09 10.27
C LEU A 239 -12.18 2.11 10.79
N ASP A 240 -12.36 1.66 12.03
CA ASP A 240 -13.53 1.91 12.88
C ASP A 240 -13.03 2.32 14.26
N GLY A 241 -13.09 3.62 14.57
CA GLY A 241 -12.50 4.19 15.77
C GLY A 241 -10.98 3.91 15.85
N GLU A 242 -10.58 3.11 16.85
CA GLU A 242 -9.19 2.71 17.07
C GLU A 242 -8.81 1.38 16.35
N ASP A 243 -9.77 0.64 15.78
CA ASP A 243 -9.48 -0.56 15.01
C ASP A 243 -9.07 -0.18 13.59
N VAL A 244 -7.79 -0.38 13.25
CA VAL A 244 -7.21 0.00 11.97
C VAL A 244 -6.66 -1.25 11.28
N ARG A 245 -7.16 -1.52 10.07
CA ARG A 245 -6.85 -2.73 9.29
C ARG A 245 -6.25 -2.35 7.93
N VAL A 246 -5.13 -2.96 7.59
CA VAL A 246 -4.54 -2.89 6.24
C VAL A 246 -5.19 -3.96 5.36
N ILE A 247 -5.54 -3.62 4.13
CA ILE A 247 -6.21 -4.49 3.15
C ILE A 247 -5.48 -4.45 1.80
N ASP A 248 -5.81 -5.37 0.88
CA ASP A 248 -5.42 -5.32 -0.54
C ASP A 248 -3.91 -5.48 -0.84
N GLY A 249 -3.27 -6.47 -0.20
CA GLY A 249 -1.85 -6.84 -0.46
C GLY A 249 -1.58 -7.55 -1.80
N GLU A 250 -2.34 -7.25 -2.86
CA GLU A 250 -2.22 -7.94 -4.16
C GLU A 250 -0.94 -7.56 -4.92
N PHE A 251 -0.40 -6.36 -4.69
CA PHE A 251 0.86 -5.87 -5.26
C PHE A 251 2.12 -6.39 -4.54
N ALA A 252 1.95 -7.33 -3.61
CA ALA A 252 3.03 -7.81 -2.78
C ALA A 252 4.23 -8.32 -3.60
N THR A 253 5.42 -7.91 -3.15
CA THR A 253 6.71 -8.25 -3.79
C THR A 253 7.84 -8.15 -2.78
N MET A 254 8.92 -8.91 -3.00
CA MET A 254 10.17 -8.71 -2.25
C MET A 254 10.83 -7.41 -2.72
N GLY A 255 10.96 -6.42 -1.84
CA GLY A 255 11.39 -5.08 -2.25
C GLY A 255 11.98 -4.21 -1.11
N PRO A 256 12.28 -2.93 -1.39
CA PRO A 256 12.80 -2.00 -0.41
C PRO A 256 11.70 -1.55 0.55
N ILE A 257 11.95 -1.65 1.85
CA ILE A 257 10.98 -1.30 2.91
C ILE A 257 10.49 0.14 2.78
N GLY A 258 11.39 1.05 2.37
CA GLY A 258 11.05 2.45 2.17
C GLY A 258 9.98 2.68 1.10
N PHE A 259 9.69 1.70 0.24
CA PHE A 259 8.61 1.82 -0.75
C PHE A 259 7.24 1.93 -0.08
N ASP A 260 6.86 0.97 0.78
CA ASP A 260 5.58 1.00 1.49
C ASP A 260 5.48 2.22 2.42
N CYS A 261 6.55 2.53 3.17
CA CYS A 261 6.62 3.73 4.00
C CYS A 261 6.41 5.01 3.17
N GLY A 262 7.04 5.06 1.99
CA GLY A 262 6.97 6.19 1.08
C GLY A 262 5.57 6.37 0.51
N LEU A 263 4.92 5.29 0.05
CA LEU A 263 3.56 5.36 -0.48
C LEU A 263 2.57 5.86 0.58
N TYR A 264 2.69 5.37 1.81
CA TYR A 264 1.83 5.78 2.91
C TYR A 264 1.99 7.26 3.24
N LEU A 265 3.22 7.70 3.49
CA LEU A 265 3.52 9.10 3.82
C LEU A 265 3.23 10.04 2.65
N GLY A 266 3.43 9.61 1.41
CA GLY A 266 3.08 10.36 0.21
C GLY A 266 1.59 10.67 0.12
N ASN A 267 0.75 9.72 0.53
CA ASN A 267 -0.70 9.93 0.56
C ASN A 267 -1.13 10.89 1.68
N LEU A 268 -0.48 10.87 2.85
CA LEU A 268 -0.70 11.90 3.88
C LEU A 268 -0.25 13.28 3.41
N ALA A 269 0.89 13.38 2.72
CA ALA A 269 1.39 14.63 2.16
C ALA A 269 0.48 15.18 1.05
N LEU A 270 -0.09 14.31 0.21
CA LEU A 270 -1.10 14.69 -0.80
C LEU A 270 -2.35 15.24 -0.15
N HIS A 271 -2.86 14.58 0.89
CA HIS A 271 -4.00 15.08 1.68
C HIS A 271 -3.72 16.48 2.23
N LEU A 272 -2.53 16.68 2.82
CA LEU A 272 -2.12 17.99 3.35
C LEU A 272 -2.00 19.07 2.26
N CYS A 273 -1.58 18.72 1.04
CA CYS A 273 -1.55 19.67 -0.06
C CYS A 273 -2.97 20.16 -0.41
N ALA A 274 -3.97 19.29 -0.35
CA ALA A 274 -5.37 19.63 -0.60
C ALA A 274 -6.05 20.31 0.61
N ALA A 275 -5.63 19.99 1.84
CA ALA A 275 -6.17 20.51 3.10
C ALA A 275 -5.08 21.13 4.00
N PRO A 276 -4.48 22.27 3.62
CA PRO A 276 -3.33 22.85 4.32
C PRO A 276 -3.62 23.25 5.78
N HIS A 277 -4.89 23.48 6.13
CA HIS A 277 -5.32 23.80 7.49
C HIS A 277 -5.22 22.60 8.45
N LYS A 278 -5.00 21.37 7.94
CA LYS A 278 -4.82 20.14 8.73
C LYS A 278 -3.34 19.85 9.06
N VAL A 279 -2.45 20.82 8.86
CA VAL A 279 -1.00 20.66 9.03
C VAL A 279 -0.59 20.00 10.35
N ASP A 280 -1.13 20.44 11.48
CA ASP A 280 -0.74 19.91 12.79
C ASP A 280 -1.19 18.45 12.98
N ALA A 281 -2.40 18.12 12.55
CA ALA A 281 -2.95 16.77 12.63
C ALA A 281 -2.14 15.79 11.76
N ILE A 282 -1.93 16.13 10.48
CA ILE A 282 -1.21 15.26 9.55
C ILE A 282 0.26 15.13 9.94
N ARG A 283 0.91 16.21 10.38
CA ARG A 283 2.29 16.16 10.88
C ARG A 283 2.41 15.24 12.10
N THR A 284 1.43 15.28 13.01
CA THR A 284 1.38 14.39 14.18
C THR A 284 1.29 12.92 13.76
N GLU A 285 0.44 12.62 12.78
CA GLU A 285 0.31 11.27 12.21
C GLU A 285 1.60 10.78 11.53
N MET A 286 2.25 11.62 10.71
CA MET A 286 3.52 11.26 10.07
C MET A 286 4.63 10.99 11.09
N LEU A 287 4.72 11.80 12.15
CA LEU A 287 5.65 11.59 13.26
C LEU A 287 5.34 10.29 14.01
N ALA A 288 4.07 10.06 14.33
CA ALA A 288 3.61 8.86 15.03
C ALA A 288 3.93 7.58 14.25
N PHE A 289 3.71 7.59 12.92
CA PHE A 289 4.11 6.50 12.03
C PHE A 289 5.60 6.19 12.16
N TRP A 290 6.45 7.18 11.90
CA TRP A 290 7.90 6.95 11.84
C TRP A 290 8.48 6.57 13.21
N GLN A 291 7.99 7.21 14.27
CA GLN A 291 8.38 6.89 15.63
C GLN A 291 8.05 5.43 15.95
N LYS A 292 6.78 5.03 15.77
CA LYS A 292 6.32 3.68 16.11
C LYS A 292 7.01 2.61 15.25
N PHE A 293 7.08 2.83 13.95
CA PHE A 293 7.79 1.97 13.00
C PHE A 293 9.25 1.74 13.43
N SER A 294 9.98 2.83 13.67
CA SER A 294 11.41 2.75 13.97
C SER A 294 11.71 2.24 15.38
N GLU A 295 10.83 2.48 16.35
CA GLU A 295 10.92 1.90 17.69
C GLU A 295 10.75 0.38 17.65
N GLU A 296 9.68 -0.09 17.01
CA GLU A 296 9.34 -1.51 16.96
C GLU A 296 10.35 -2.30 16.13
N LEU A 297 10.80 -1.74 15.01
CA LEU A 297 11.87 -2.35 14.21
C LEU A 297 13.18 -2.43 14.99
N ARG A 298 13.59 -1.38 15.72
CA ARG A 298 14.77 -1.44 16.60
C ARG A 298 14.67 -2.57 17.62
N ALA A 299 13.53 -2.67 18.29
CA ALA A 299 13.30 -3.69 19.29
C ALA A 299 13.40 -5.10 18.69
N SER A 300 12.76 -5.31 17.54
CA SER A 300 12.77 -6.59 16.82
C SER A 300 14.16 -7.00 16.36
N LEU A 301 14.90 -6.09 15.72
CA LEU A 301 16.20 -6.42 15.12
C LEU A 301 17.31 -6.63 16.16
N ARG A 302 17.16 -6.09 17.39
CA ARG A 302 18.09 -6.38 18.50
C ARG A 302 18.09 -7.86 18.88
N ALA A 303 16.92 -8.51 18.85
CA ALA A 303 16.75 -9.91 19.20
C ALA A 303 16.93 -10.87 18.00
N GLY A 304 17.13 -10.34 16.79
CA GLY A 304 16.99 -11.06 15.52
C GLY A 304 17.85 -12.32 15.38
N CYS A 305 17.24 -13.36 14.82
CA CYS A 305 17.79 -14.68 14.56
C CYS A 305 18.07 -14.96 13.07
N GLY A 306 17.96 -13.96 12.19
CA GLY A 306 18.24 -14.11 10.77
C GLY A 306 19.74 -14.12 10.44
N ASP A 307 20.04 -14.46 9.19
CA ASP A 307 21.42 -14.63 8.72
C ASP A 307 22.12 -13.30 8.38
N MET A 308 21.35 -12.25 8.07
CA MET A 308 21.92 -10.92 7.87
C MET A 308 22.42 -10.36 9.21
N TRP A 309 23.69 -9.92 9.22
CA TRP A 309 24.41 -9.47 10.41
C TRP A 309 24.65 -10.55 11.48
N ALA A 310 24.66 -11.85 11.11
CA ALA A 310 24.92 -12.95 12.04
C ALA A 310 26.26 -12.84 12.81
N LEU A 311 27.25 -12.11 12.27
CA LEU A 311 28.54 -11.85 12.93
C LEU A 311 28.51 -10.67 13.93
N SER A 312 27.42 -9.92 14.00
CA SER A 312 27.30 -8.77 14.90
C SER A 312 26.93 -9.22 16.31
N GLY A 313 27.68 -8.71 17.30
CA GLY A 313 27.38 -8.87 18.72
C GLY A 313 26.54 -7.69 19.27
N PRO A 314 26.13 -7.76 20.56
CA PRO A 314 25.32 -6.75 21.22
C PRO A 314 25.86 -5.32 21.12
N ASP A 315 27.19 -5.15 21.08
CA ASP A 315 27.83 -3.82 21.00
C ASP A 315 27.82 -3.23 19.58
N THR A 316 27.87 -4.08 18.56
CA THR A 316 27.94 -3.65 17.14
C THR A 316 26.58 -3.57 16.45
N ARG A 317 25.61 -4.37 16.91
CA ARG A 317 24.28 -4.49 16.30
C ARG A 317 23.48 -3.18 16.32
N PRO A 318 23.48 -2.36 17.39
CA PRO A 318 22.78 -1.08 17.39
C PRO A 318 23.22 -0.14 16.25
N ALA A 319 24.52 -0.07 15.94
CA ALA A 319 25.02 0.78 14.86
C ALA A 319 24.57 0.31 13.47
N LEU A 320 24.47 -1.02 13.26
CA LEU A 320 23.94 -1.59 12.02
C LEU A 320 22.45 -1.28 11.84
N ILE A 321 21.67 -1.37 12.93
CA ILE A 321 20.25 -1.02 12.93
C ILE A 321 20.05 0.46 12.55
N GLU A 322 20.83 1.39 13.13
CA GLU A 322 20.71 2.81 12.78
C GLU A 322 21.13 3.09 11.31
N THR A 323 22.13 2.37 10.80
CA THR A 323 22.53 2.46 9.39
C THR A 323 21.40 2.00 8.48
N PHE A 324 20.79 0.86 8.80
CA PHE A 324 19.67 0.31 8.03
C PHE A 324 18.42 1.20 8.06
N LEU A 325 18.08 1.75 9.24
CA LEU A 325 16.99 2.73 9.36
C LEU A 325 17.27 4.01 8.55
N SER A 326 18.53 4.45 8.49
CA SER A 326 18.92 5.59 7.66
C SER A 326 18.77 5.30 6.16
N GLU A 327 19.04 4.07 5.72
CA GLU A 327 18.79 3.64 4.34
C GLU A 327 17.29 3.60 4.04
N ILE A 328 16.49 3.01 4.92
CA ILE A 328 15.02 2.98 4.79
C ILE A 328 14.45 4.39 4.73
N LEU A 329 14.95 5.31 5.56
CA LEU A 329 14.51 6.72 5.57
C LEU A 329 14.73 7.39 4.21
N ARG A 330 15.90 7.18 3.59
CA ARG A 330 16.25 7.79 2.29
C ARG A 330 15.39 7.23 1.17
N ASP A 331 15.17 5.91 1.17
CA ASP A 331 14.23 5.27 0.24
C ASP A 331 12.81 5.80 0.46
N THR A 332 12.36 5.92 1.71
CA THR A 332 11.05 6.45 2.09
C THR A 332 10.82 7.85 1.53
N ALA A 333 11.80 8.75 1.67
CA ALA A 333 11.71 10.09 1.10
C ALA A 333 11.55 10.05 -0.43
N GLY A 334 12.38 9.26 -1.12
CA GLY A 334 12.33 9.14 -2.57
C GLY A 334 11.01 8.55 -3.08
N PHE A 335 10.57 7.42 -2.52
CA PHE A 335 9.31 6.78 -2.91
C PHE A 335 8.07 7.60 -2.53
N CYS A 336 8.13 8.37 -1.43
CA CYS A 336 7.12 9.36 -1.10
C CYS A 336 6.99 10.41 -2.21
N GLY A 337 8.11 10.95 -2.70
CA GLY A 337 8.07 11.91 -3.81
C GLY A 337 7.58 11.31 -5.13
N LEU A 338 7.91 10.05 -5.42
CA LEU A 338 7.38 9.32 -6.58
C LEU A 338 5.85 9.15 -6.49
N GLU A 339 5.34 8.77 -5.31
CA GLU A 339 3.90 8.64 -5.06
C GLU A 339 3.17 9.97 -5.23
N MET A 340 3.70 11.05 -4.67
CA MET A 340 3.12 12.39 -4.80
C MET A 340 3.00 12.79 -6.28
N ILE A 341 4.06 12.62 -7.07
CA ILE A 341 4.05 12.97 -8.49
C ILE A 341 3.07 12.08 -9.27
N ARG A 342 3.15 10.74 -9.13
CA ARG A 342 2.31 9.82 -9.91
C ARG A 342 0.82 9.99 -9.64
N ARG A 343 0.45 10.34 -8.41
CA ARG A 343 -0.95 10.64 -8.03
C ARG A 343 -1.42 12.02 -8.47
N THR A 344 -0.51 12.92 -8.82
CA THR A 344 -0.86 14.27 -9.28
C THR A 344 -1.06 14.32 -10.79
N VAL A 345 -0.19 13.67 -11.57
CA VAL A 345 -0.16 13.80 -13.05
C VAL A 345 -0.23 12.46 -13.79
N GLY A 346 -0.10 11.34 -13.09
CA GLY A 346 -0.16 10.00 -13.69
C GLY A 346 -1.60 9.50 -13.89
N PHE A 347 -1.69 8.26 -14.38
CA PHE A 347 -2.95 7.58 -14.71
C PHE A 347 -3.96 7.54 -13.55
N ALA A 348 -3.53 7.13 -12.35
CA ALA A 348 -4.42 6.94 -11.20
C ALA A 348 -4.27 8.06 -10.17
N GLN A 349 -5.11 9.09 -10.27
CA GLN A 349 -5.09 10.25 -9.37
C GLN A 349 -5.80 9.98 -8.03
N VAL A 350 -5.62 10.88 -7.05
CA VAL A 350 -6.24 10.79 -5.71
C VAL A 350 -7.49 11.64 -5.59
N ALA A 351 -8.46 11.16 -4.81
CA ALA A 351 -9.72 11.85 -4.51
C ALA A 351 -9.53 13.09 -3.63
N ASP A 352 -8.43 13.19 -2.89
CA ASP A 352 -8.13 14.28 -1.94
C ASP A 352 -8.21 15.68 -2.57
N TYR A 353 -7.89 15.83 -3.85
CA TYR A 353 -8.04 17.11 -4.57
C TYR A 353 -9.49 17.60 -4.68
N GLY A 354 -10.48 16.74 -4.41
CA GLY A 354 -11.88 17.12 -4.28
C GLY A 354 -12.18 18.00 -3.06
N LEU A 355 -11.25 18.11 -2.10
CA LEU A 355 -11.36 19.02 -0.95
C LEU A 355 -11.20 20.49 -1.35
N CYS A 356 -10.53 20.77 -2.48
CA CYS A 356 -10.31 22.13 -2.95
C CYS A 356 -11.62 22.70 -3.53
N THR A 357 -12.06 23.85 -3.02
CA THR A 357 -13.38 24.43 -3.36
C THR A 357 -13.36 25.21 -4.67
N THR A 358 -12.18 25.64 -5.11
CA THR A 358 -11.98 26.36 -6.37
C THR A 358 -10.94 25.68 -7.25
N GLU A 359 -11.02 25.91 -8.56
CA GLU A 359 -10.01 25.42 -9.52
C GLU A 359 -8.62 25.97 -9.20
N GLN A 360 -8.52 27.21 -8.73
CA GLN A 360 -7.26 27.83 -8.34
C GLN A 360 -6.63 27.16 -7.11
N GLU A 361 -7.43 26.84 -6.10
CA GLU A 361 -6.97 26.08 -4.93
C GLU A 361 -6.47 24.69 -5.33
N ARG A 362 -7.23 24.00 -6.19
CA ARG A 362 -6.86 22.67 -6.71
C ARG A 362 -5.54 22.74 -7.48
N LEU A 363 -5.38 23.72 -8.35
CA LEU A 363 -4.15 23.94 -9.12
C LEU A 363 -2.95 24.17 -8.18
N LEU A 364 -3.08 25.06 -7.19
CA LEU A 364 -2.03 25.34 -6.22
C LEU A 364 -1.65 24.10 -5.40
N ALA A 365 -2.63 23.32 -4.95
CA ALA A 365 -2.42 22.07 -4.23
C ALA A 365 -1.62 21.07 -5.07
N ARG A 366 -1.97 20.92 -6.36
CA ARG A 366 -1.28 20.03 -7.30
C ARG A 366 0.15 20.52 -7.59
N GLN A 367 0.34 21.81 -7.84
CA GLN A 367 1.67 22.40 -8.04
C GLN A 367 2.57 22.19 -6.82
N LYS A 368 2.03 22.41 -5.61
CA LYS A 368 2.75 22.14 -4.36
C LYS A 368 3.13 20.67 -4.24
N ALA A 369 2.23 19.75 -4.58
CA ALA A 369 2.51 18.32 -4.56
C ALA A 369 3.64 17.93 -5.53
N LEU A 370 3.65 18.48 -6.75
CA LEU A 370 4.72 18.25 -7.72
C LEU A 370 6.07 18.81 -7.25
N GLN A 371 6.06 20.02 -6.67
CA GLN A 371 7.26 20.65 -6.15
C GLN A 371 7.87 19.84 -4.99
N ILE A 372 7.05 19.48 -3.99
CA ILE A 372 7.49 18.66 -2.86
C ILE A 372 7.99 17.31 -3.34
N GLY A 373 7.22 16.64 -4.23
CA GLY A 373 7.58 15.33 -4.75
C GLY A 373 8.93 15.35 -5.46
N ARG A 374 9.18 16.36 -6.31
CA ARG A 374 10.47 16.55 -6.96
C ARG A 374 11.60 16.75 -5.96
N THR A 375 11.41 17.64 -4.97
CA THR A 375 12.41 17.93 -3.93
C THR A 375 12.78 16.67 -3.16
N LEU A 376 11.78 15.88 -2.73
CA LEU A 376 12.00 14.63 -2.01
C LEU A 376 12.79 13.60 -2.84
N ILE A 377 12.47 13.45 -4.13
CA ILE A 377 13.20 12.52 -5.02
C ILE A 377 14.67 12.95 -5.18
N VAL A 378 14.91 14.25 -5.41
CA VAL A 378 16.26 14.77 -5.71
C VAL A 378 17.14 14.81 -4.45
N GLU A 379 16.59 15.28 -3.32
CA GLU A 379 17.36 15.59 -2.11
C GLU A 379 17.32 14.45 -1.06
N GLY A 380 16.32 13.56 -1.16
CA GLY A 380 16.03 12.49 -0.20
C GLY A 380 17.20 11.56 0.10
N ALA A 381 18.06 11.31 -0.89
CA ALA A 381 19.23 10.45 -0.75
C ALA A 381 20.28 10.95 0.27
N SER A 382 20.26 12.25 0.60
CA SER A 382 21.23 12.85 1.52
C SER A 382 20.72 13.00 2.96
N LEU A 383 19.46 12.65 3.21
CA LEU A 383 18.80 12.85 4.50
C LEU A 383 19.36 11.96 5.61
N ARG A 384 19.25 12.48 6.85
CA ARG A 384 19.78 11.86 8.07
C ARG A 384 18.78 11.77 9.22
N SER A 385 17.64 12.46 9.13
CA SER A 385 16.58 12.38 10.13
C SER A 385 15.21 12.54 9.46
N PHE A 386 14.18 12.04 10.15
CA PHE A 386 12.81 12.19 9.69
C PHE A 386 12.34 13.65 9.75
N ASP A 387 12.84 14.45 10.70
CA ASP A 387 12.60 15.91 10.70
C ASP A 387 13.08 16.58 9.42
N SER A 388 14.18 16.11 8.82
CA SER A 388 14.62 16.64 7.53
C SER A 388 13.67 16.24 6.38
N VAL A 389 13.05 15.06 6.45
CA VAL A 389 12.00 14.66 5.48
C VAL A 389 10.80 15.60 5.59
N LEU A 390 10.32 15.83 6.82
CA LEU A 390 9.21 16.76 7.09
C LEU A 390 9.55 18.19 6.64
N SER A 391 10.78 18.65 6.91
CA SER A 391 11.22 19.97 6.48
C SER A 391 11.18 20.15 4.96
N LEU A 392 11.55 19.12 4.17
CA LEU A 392 11.41 19.16 2.69
C LEU A 392 9.95 19.20 2.22
N MET A 393 9.00 18.75 3.05
CA MET A 393 7.55 18.85 2.81
C MET A 393 6.97 20.21 3.27
N GLY A 394 7.79 21.05 3.92
CA GLY A 394 7.34 22.31 4.54
C GLY A 394 6.62 22.12 5.87
N LEU A 395 6.97 21.07 6.61
CA LEU A 395 6.42 20.68 7.92
C LEU A 395 7.41 20.88 9.07
#